data_AF-A0A9Q9HL01-F1
#
_entry.id   AF-A0A9Q9HL01-F1
#
_cell.length_a   1.000
_cell.length_b   1.000
_cell.length_c   1.000
_cell.angle_alpha   90.00
_cell.angle_beta   90.00
_cell.angle_gamma   90.00
#
_symmetry.space_group_name_H-M   'P 1'
#
loop_
_entity.id
_entity.type
_entity.pdbx_description
1 polymer ?
#
loop_
_entity_poly.entity_id
_entity_poly.type
_entity_poly.pdbx_seq_one_letter_code
_entity_poly.pdbx_strand_id
1 'polypeptide(L)'
;MTLRVTFSAGLLALAPIGAFAQDCTVEGDPMDLEADAVAAVYDCIEARMAEGYAANGDPVAAEFRSWQVTSTRPALAGPHGERFLQTFANDTAAEQYLKFAEEGVEMPAGSVLAKESFAVKDGKAVPGPLFIMTKLEEGEAPDAGDWLYAALMPNGKEMKIQQGFCAGCHLNWEAQDSLAYPMEDVRLTSQ
;
A
#
# COMPACT_ATOMS: atom_id res chain seq x y z
N MET A 1 53.99 -41.39 -10.36
CA MET A 1 53.08 -41.13 -11.50
C MET A 1 51.93 -42.10 -11.35
N THR A 2 50.66 -41.73 -11.13
CA THR A 2 49.95 -40.50 -11.45
C THR A 2 48.71 -40.42 -10.55
N LEU A 3 48.53 -39.32 -9.82
CA LEU A 3 47.39 -39.07 -8.93
C LEU A 3 46.18 -38.64 -9.79
N ARG A 4 45.09 -39.41 -9.78
CA ARG A 4 43.83 -39.02 -10.44
C ARG A 4 42.99 -38.22 -9.44
N VAL A 5 42.96 -36.91 -9.61
CA VAL A 5 42.04 -36.00 -8.93
C VAL A 5 40.76 -35.93 -9.75
N THR A 6 39.68 -36.50 -9.23
CA THR A 6 38.32 -36.29 -9.76
C THR A 6 37.77 -34.98 -9.22
N PHE A 7 37.68 -33.96 -10.07
CA PHE A 7 36.92 -32.74 -9.80
C PHE A 7 35.43 -33.03 -9.99
N SER A 8 34.66 -33.04 -8.90
CA SER A 8 33.20 -32.96 -8.97
C SER A 8 32.81 -31.51 -9.25
N ALA A 9 32.36 -31.23 -10.48
CA ALA A 9 31.78 -29.96 -10.85
C ALA A 9 30.42 -29.81 -10.15
N GLY A 10 30.35 -28.94 -9.14
CA GLY A 10 29.07 -28.56 -8.54
C GLY A 10 28.25 -27.76 -9.54
N LEU A 11 27.03 -28.23 -9.82
CA LEU A 11 26.01 -27.40 -10.46
C LEU A 11 25.66 -26.25 -9.50
N LEU A 12 26.21 -25.05 -9.75
CA LEU A 12 25.59 -23.83 -9.27
C LEU A 12 24.31 -23.63 -10.08
N ALA A 13 23.16 -23.92 -9.46
CA ALA A 13 21.89 -23.44 -9.98
C ALA A 13 21.89 -21.91 -9.87
N LEU A 14 22.08 -21.22 -11.00
CA LEU A 14 21.78 -19.80 -11.11
C LEU A 14 20.27 -19.64 -10.96
N ALA A 15 19.84 -19.16 -9.79
CA ALA A 15 18.48 -18.64 -9.63
C ALA A 15 18.30 -17.45 -10.60
N PRO A 16 17.19 -17.35 -11.33
CA PRO A 16 16.97 -16.25 -12.26
C PRO A 16 16.87 -14.94 -11.49
N ILE A 17 17.84 -14.06 -11.70
CA ILE A 17 17.79 -12.65 -11.29
C ILE A 17 16.86 -11.98 -12.32
N GLY A 18 15.56 -11.99 -12.08
CA GLY A 18 14.60 -11.53 -13.08
C GLY A 18 13.17 -11.42 -12.58
N ALA A 19 12.94 -10.92 -11.36
CA ALA A 19 11.59 -10.64 -10.86
C ALA A 19 10.96 -9.36 -11.44
N PHE A 20 11.69 -8.56 -12.22
CA PHE A 20 11.22 -7.23 -12.70
C PHE A 20 10.85 -7.18 -14.18
N ALA A 21 10.79 -8.32 -14.87
CA ALA A 21 10.46 -8.38 -16.30
C ALA A 21 8.98 -8.73 -16.58
N GLN A 22 8.16 -8.99 -15.56
CA GLN A 22 6.74 -9.22 -15.76
C GLN A 22 6.01 -7.89 -16.01
N ASP A 23 5.32 -7.83 -17.15
CA ASP A 23 4.57 -6.66 -17.59
C ASP A 23 3.24 -6.43 -16.82
N CYS A 24 2.87 -7.36 -15.93
CA CYS A 24 1.62 -7.37 -15.15
C CYS A 24 0.41 -6.93 -15.98
N THR A 25 0.18 -7.66 -17.08
CA THR A 25 -0.88 -7.39 -18.04
C THR A 25 -2.25 -7.55 -17.41
N VAL A 26 -3.17 -6.68 -17.79
CA VAL A 26 -4.55 -6.64 -17.34
C VAL A 26 -5.44 -6.80 -18.56
N GLU A 27 -6.32 -7.80 -18.53
CA GLU A 27 -7.34 -8.03 -19.56
C GLU A 27 -8.68 -7.48 -19.06
N GLY A 28 -9.39 -6.74 -19.92
CA GLY A 28 -10.69 -6.16 -19.58
C GLY A 28 -10.64 -4.72 -19.07
N ASP A 29 -11.80 -4.20 -18.69
CA ASP A 29 -11.94 -2.86 -18.10
C ASP A 29 -11.47 -2.90 -16.63
N PRO A 30 -10.53 -2.05 -16.19
CA PRO A 30 -10.13 -1.94 -14.79
C PRO A 30 -11.29 -1.73 -13.81
N MET A 31 -12.37 -1.07 -14.23
CA MET A 31 -13.56 -0.83 -13.40
C MET A 31 -14.36 -2.13 -13.15
N ASP A 32 -14.25 -3.10 -14.06
CA ASP A 32 -15.04 -4.33 -14.08
C ASP A 32 -14.19 -5.58 -13.78
N LEU A 33 -12.99 -5.41 -13.22
CA LEU A 33 -12.15 -6.57 -12.87
C LEU A 33 -12.76 -7.37 -11.72
N GLU A 34 -12.88 -8.67 -11.95
CA GLU A 34 -13.27 -9.63 -10.94
C GLU A 34 -12.21 -9.73 -9.82
N ALA A 35 -12.65 -10.18 -8.64
CA ALA A 35 -11.82 -10.20 -7.44
C ALA A 35 -10.50 -10.99 -7.59
N ASP A 36 -10.54 -12.12 -8.30
CA ASP A 36 -9.39 -12.97 -8.58
C ASP A 36 -8.41 -12.31 -9.57
N ALA A 37 -8.92 -11.62 -10.59
CA ALA A 37 -8.12 -10.84 -11.52
C ALA A 37 -7.39 -9.69 -10.80
N VAL A 38 -8.07 -8.97 -9.90
CA VAL A 38 -7.43 -7.91 -9.09
C VAL A 38 -6.33 -8.47 -8.21
N ALA A 39 -6.56 -9.60 -7.53
CA ALA A 39 -5.56 -10.26 -6.70
C ALA A 39 -4.34 -10.72 -7.53
N ALA A 40 -4.56 -11.35 -8.68
CA ALA A 40 -3.48 -11.81 -9.56
C ALA A 40 -2.62 -10.66 -10.10
N VAL A 41 -3.24 -9.54 -10.46
CA VAL A 41 -2.51 -8.33 -10.90
C VAL A 41 -1.70 -7.74 -9.74
N TYR A 42 -2.29 -7.71 -8.54
CA TYR A 42 -1.62 -7.22 -7.35
C TYR A 42 -0.41 -8.05 -6.97
N ASP A 43 -0.55 -9.39 -6.91
CA ASP A 43 0.53 -10.34 -6.66
C ASP A 43 1.68 -10.17 -7.66
N CYS A 44 1.37 -9.79 -8.91
CA CYS A 44 2.39 -9.51 -9.92
C CYS A 44 3.17 -8.23 -9.66
N ILE A 45 2.50 -7.15 -9.24
CA ILE A 45 3.09 -5.80 -9.19
C ILE A 45 3.63 -5.41 -7.80
N GLU A 46 3.21 -6.09 -6.74
CA GLU A 46 3.49 -5.69 -5.36
C GLU A 46 4.97 -5.51 -5.04
N ALA A 47 5.82 -6.46 -5.43
CA ALA A 47 7.26 -6.40 -5.14
C ALA A 47 7.91 -5.17 -5.80
N ARG A 48 7.46 -4.81 -7.01
CA ARG A 48 7.93 -3.62 -7.73
C ARG A 48 7.51 -2.33 -7.04
N MET A 49 6.30 -2.28 -6.46
CA MET A 49 5.85 -1.13 -5.69
C MET A 49 6.69 -0.97 -4.42
N ALA A 50 6.86 -2.06 -3.65
CA ALA A 50 7.61 -2.05 -2.40
C ALA A 50 9.08 -1.62 -2.60
N GLU A 51 9.78 -2.19 -3.59
CA GLU A 51 11.16 -1.79 -3.92
C GLU A 51 11.23 -0.31 -4.32
N GLY A 52 10.29 0.12 -5.17
CA GLY A 52 10.21 1.49 -5.66
C GLY A 52 10.06 2.49 -4.52
N TYR A 53 9.14 2.26 -3.58
CA TYR A 53 8.93 3.16 -2.45
C TYR A 53 10.14 3.21 -1.51
N ALA A 54 10.80 2.09 -1.25
CA ALA A 54 11.94 2.02 -0.34
C ALA A 54 13.24 2.68 -0.90
N ALA A 55 13.30 2.97 -2.21
CA ALA A 55 14.51 3.37 -2.91
C ALA A 55 15.16 4.69 -2.43
N ASN A 56 14.43 5.53 -1.67
CA ASN A 56 14.96 6.78 -1.11
C ASN A 56 15.01 6.81 0.43
N GLY A 57 14.86 5.66 1.09
CA GLY A 57 15.11 5.51 2.52
C GLY A 57 14.04 6.12 3.43
N ASP A 58 12.81 6.29 2.94
CA ASP A 58 11.67 6.62 3.81
C ASP A 58 11.39 5.45 4.76
N PRO A 59 11.28 5.70 6.08
CA PRO A 59 11.15 4.63 7.07
C PRO A 59 9.81 3.89 6.97
N VAL A 60 8.71 4.58 6.64
CA VAL A 60 7.41 3.94 6.46
C VAL A 60 7.44 3.06 5.22
N ALA A 61 8.00 3.57 4.12
CA ALA A 61 8.15 2.81 2.87
C ALA A 61 8.97 1.53 3.04
N ALA A 62 9.95 1.52 3.95
CA ALA A 62 10.79 0.35 4.22
C ALA A 62 10.07 -0.74 5.02
N GLU A 63 9.02 -0.40 5.80
CA GLU A 63 8.44 -1.30 6.80
C GLU A 63 6.98 -1.66 6.57
N PHE A 64 6.19 -0.83 5.87
CA PHE A 64 4.73 -0.93 5.88
C PHE A 64 4.16 -2.28 5.41
N ARG A 65 4.88 -3.00 4.54
CA ARG A 65 4.47 -4.34 4.08
C ARG A 65 4.54 -5.42 5.16
N SER A 66 5.21 -5.16 6.28
CA SER A 66 5.19 -6.02 7.46
C SER A 66 3.99 -5.78 8.39
N TRP A 67 3.26 -4.67 8.16
CA TRP A 67 2.13 -4.28 8.99
C TRP A 67 0.84 -5.04 8.62
N GLN A 68 -0.20 -4.83 9.42
CA GLN A 68 -1.48 -5.50 9.22
C GLN A 68 -2.19 -4.98 7.97
N VAL A 69 -2.38 -5.85 6.98
CA VAL A 69 -3.24 -5.60 5.82
C VAL A 69 -4.71 -5.46 6.25
N THR A 70 -5.46 -4.55 5.63
CA THR A 70 -6.81 -4.19 6.10
C THR A 70 -7.94 -4.58 5.16
N SER A 71 -7.62 -5.12 3.98
CA SER A 71 -8.58 -5.68 3.03
C SER A 71 -8.08 -6.99 2.44
N THR A 72 -9.01 -7.81 1.92
CA THR A 72 -8.69 -9.10 1.29
C THR A 72 -7.96 -8.94 -0.04
N ARG A 73 -8.10 -7.78 -0.68
CA ARG A 73 -7.47 -7.40 -1.95
C ARG A 73 -7.49 -5.87 -2.11
N PRO A 74 -6.73 -5.30 -3.05
CA PRO A 74 -6.86 -3.90 -3.42
C PRO A 74 -8.25 -3.61 -4.00
N ALA A 75 -8.76 -2.39 -3.81
CA ALA A 75 -10.03 -1.95 -4.39
C ALA A 75 -9.91 -0.58 -5.08
N LEU A 76 -10.67 -0.40 -6.15
CA LEU A 76 -10.70 0.82 -6.95
C LEU A 76 -11.61 1.87 -6.30
N ALA A 77 -11.12 2.55 -5.27
CA ALA A 77 -11.97 3.41 -4.44
C ALA A 77 -12.46 4.68 -5.16
N GLY A 78 -11.72 5.21 -6.14
CA GLY A 78 -12.06 6.43 -6.91
C GLY A 78 -11.30 7.71 -6.51
N PRO A 79 -11.38 8.20 -5.24
CA PRO A 79 -10.80 9.48 -4.81
C PRO A 79 -9.30 9.68 -5.05
N HIS A 80 -8.54 8.61 -5.27
CA HIS A 80 -7.10 8.66 -5.55
C HIS A 80 -6.76 8.55 -7.04
N GLY A 81 -7.71 8.96 -7.90
CA GLY A 81 -7.55 9.02 -9.36
C GLY A 81 -7.60 7.66 -10.03
N GLU A 82 -8.68 6.90 -9.78
CA GLU A 82 -8.91 5.56 -10.37
C GLU A 82 -7.73 4.61 -10.12
N ARG A 83 -7.30 4.53 -8.85
CA ARG A 83 -6.26 3.60 -8.41
C ARG A 83 -6.84 2.54 -7.51
N PHE A 84 -6.33 1.33 -7.69
CA PHE A 84 -6.50 0.26 -6.74
C PHE A 84 -5.68 0.60 -5.51
N LEU A 85 -6.28 0.49 -4.33
CA LEU A 85 -5.65 0.81 -3.05
C LEU A 85 -5.63 -0.42 -2.17
N GLN A 86 -4.46 -0.70 -1.60
CA GLN A 86 -4.30 -1.63 -0.49
C GLN A 86 -3.78 -0.84 0.71
N THR A 87 -4.51 -0.91 1.81
CA THR A 87 -4.11 -0.20 3.04
C THR A 87 -3.49 -1.18 4.03
N PHE A 88 -2.44 -0.70 4.69
CA PHE A 88 -1.72 -1.35 5.76
C PHE A 88 -1.74 -0.44 6.99
N ALA A 89 -2.00 -1.01 8.15
CA ALA A 89 -2.07 -0.31 9.43
C ALA A 89 -0.97 -0.83 10.35
N ASN A 90 -0.12 0.06 10.87
CA ASN A 90 0.90 -0.33 11.84
C ASN A 90 0.26 -0.91 13.12
N ASP A 91 1.08 -1.55 13.97
CA ASP A 91 0.59 -2.21 15.18
C ASP A 91 -0.25 -1.30 16.09
N THR A 92 0.11 -0.02 16.17
CA THR A 92 -0.62 1.02 16.92
C THR A 92 -2.03 1.24 16.36
N ALA A 93 -2.18 1.23 15.03
CA ALA A 93 -3.45 1.48 14.36
C ALA A 93 -4.32 0.23 14.22
N ALA A 94 -3.71 -0.94 14.07
CA ALA A 94 -4.36 -2.13 13.53
C ALA A 94 -5.63 -2.55 14.29
N GLU A 95 -5.57 -2.60 15.63
CA GLU A 95 -6.73 -3.01 16.44
C GLU A 95 -7.94 -2.12 16.20
N GLN A 96 -7.75 -0.80 16.22
CA GLN A 96 -8.85 0.15 16.08
C GLN A 96 -9.32 0.25 14.62
N TYR A 97 -8.39 0.28 13.66
CA TYR A 97 -8.70 0.43 12.24
C TYR A 97 -9.52 -0.74 11.69
N LEU A 98 -9.24 -1.97 12.14
CA LEU A 98 -9.93 -3.18 11.69
C LEU A 98 -11.33 -3.37 12.28
N LYS A 99 -11.75 -2.53 13.24
CA LYS A 99 -13.14 -2.55 13.73
C LYS A 99 -14.11 -2.02 12.68
N PHE A 100 -13.62 -1.21 11.73
CA PHE A 100 -14.43 -0.54 10.70
C PHE A 100 -15.65 0.19 11.27
N ALA A 101 -15.54 0.71 12.50
CA ALA A 101 -16.63 1.39 13.18
C ALA A 101 -16.95 2.71 12.48
N GLU A 102 -18.23 2.98 12.27
CA GLU A 102 -18.72 4.14 11.50
C GLU A 102 -18.78 5.42 12.34
N GLU A 103 -18.77 5.29 13.67
CA GLU A 103 -18.81 6.40 14.62
C GLU A 103 -18.00 6.10 15.88
N GLY A 104 -17.63 7.15 16.63
CA GLY A 104 -16.96 7.03 17.93
C GLY A 104 -15.54 6.46 17.83
N VAL A 105 -14.92 6.57 16.66
CA VAL A 105 -13.54 6.13 16.45
C VAL A 105 -12.60 7.18 16.96
N GLU A 106 -11.56 6.75 17.68
CA GLU A 106 -10.43 7.58 18.06
C GLU A 106 -9.17 6.76 17.81
N MET A 107 -8.33 7.19 16.87
CA MET A 107 -7.07 6.52 16.61
C MET A 107 -6.01 6.99 17.61
N PRO A 108 -5.21 6.09 18.19
CA PRO A 108 -4.11 6.47 19.06
C PRO A 108 -3.05 7.26 18.29
N ALA A 109 -2.46 8.28 18.93
CA ALA A 109 -1.28 8.97 18.41
C ALA A 109 -0.16 7.97 18.06
N GLY A 110 0.54 8.21 16.95
CA GLY A 110 1.49 7.25 16.38
C GLY A 110 0.85 6.15 15.53
N SER A 111 -0.47 6.15 15.33
CA SER A 111 -1.12 5.35 14.29
C SER A 111 -0.60 5.77 12.93
N VAL A 112 -0.21 4.80 12.10
CA VAL A 112 0.22 5.04 10.72
C VAL A 112 -0.55 4.13 9.78
N LEU A 113 -1.13 4.74 8.74
CA LEU A 113 -1.74 4.06 7.62
C LEU A 113 -0.91 4.30 6.38
N ALA A 114 -0.53 3.22 5.71
CA ALA A 114 0.16 3.25 4.43
C ALA A 114 -0.77 2.67 3.37
N LYS A 115 -1.16 3.47 2.38
CA LYS A 115 -2.03 3.10 1.26
C LYS A 115 -1.20 3.08 -0.01
N GLU A 116 -0.70 1.92 -0.37
CA GLU A 116 -0.05 1.77 -1.67
C GLU A 116 -1.09 1.73 -2.78
N SER A 117 -0.66 2.05 -3.98
CA SER A 117 -1.57 2.18 -5.09
C SER A 117 -0.97 1.74 -6.41
N PHE A 118 -1.82 1.23 -7.29
CA PHE A 118 -1.48 1.05 -8.71
C PHE A 118 -2.64 1.47 -9.59
N ALA A 119 -2.32 1.80 -10.83
CA ALA A 119 -3.29 2.06 -11.89
C ALA A 119 -3.10 1.04 -13.00
N VAL A 120 -4.10 0.91 -13.87
CA VAL A 120 -3.96 0.19 -15.12
C VAL A 120 -3.83 1.21 -16.26
N LYS A 121 -2.77 1.08 -17.05
CA LYS A 121 -2.51 1.94 -18.22
C LYS A 121 -2.11 1.08 -19.39
N ASP A 122 -2.77 1.27 -20.52
CA ASP A 122 -2.51 0.51 -21.76
C ASP A 122 -2.50 -1.02 -21.52
N GLY A 123 -3.45 -1.50 -20.70
CA GLY A 123 -3.57 -2.93 -20.35
C GLY A 123 -2.45 -3.46 -19.45
N LYS A 124 -1.74 -2.59 -18.73
CA LYS A 124 -0.67 -2.98 -17.80
C LYS A 124 -0.82 -2.30 -16.45
N ALA A 125 -0.54 -3.03 -15.38
CA ALA A 125 -0.46 -2.44 -14.06
C ALA A 125 0.81 -1.56 -13.94
N VAL A 126 0.63 -0.36 -13.40
CA VAL A 126 1.70 0.63 -13.22
C VAL A 126 1.70 1.10 -11.78
N PRO A 127 2.86 1.09 -11.09
CA PRO A 127 2.97 1.59 -9.73
C PRO A 127 2.46 3.03 -9.60
N GLY A 128 1.59 3.25 -8.63
CA GLY A 128 1.12 4.56 -8.21
C GLY A 128 1.84 5.04 -6.95
N PRO A 129 1.46 6.21 -6.40
CA PRO A 129 2.02 6.70 -5.15
C PRO A 129 1.75 5.79 -3.94
N LEU A 130 2.62 5.87 -2.93
CA LEU A 130 2.32 5.43 -1.57
C LEU A 130 1.76 6.63 -0.81
N PHE A 131 0.54 6.53 -0.29
CA PHE A 131 -0.04 7.57 0.56
C PHE A 131 0.12 7.17 2.02
N ILE A 132 0.51 8.12 2.87
CA ILE A 132 0.78 7.88 4.28
C ILE A 132 -0.06 8.85 5.11
N MET A 133 -0.71 8.34 6.15
CA MET A 133 -1.41 9.14 7.15
C MET A 133 -0.84 8.78 8.52
N THR A 134 -0.38 9.77 9.28
CA THR A 134 0.13 9.61 10.64
C THR A 134 -0.73 10.39 11.60
N LYS A 135 -1.29 9.72 12.62
CA LYS A 135 -2.00 10.38 13.72
C LYS A 135 -0.97 11.01 14.64
N LEU A 136 -1.04 12.32 14.79
CA LEU A 136 -0.19 13.12 15.68
C LEU A 136 -0.76 13.13 17.10
N GLU A 137 -0.03 13.74 18.01
CA GLU A 137 -0.56 14.07 19.34
C GLU A 137 -1.73 15.06 19.23
N GLU A 138 -2.60 15.04 20.24
CA GLU A 138 -3.79 15.90 20.27
C GLU A 138 -3.41 17.38 20.14
N GLY A 139 -4.02 18.05 19.16
CA GLY A 139 -3.84 19.47 18.90
C GLY A 139 -2.61 19.86 18.08
N GLU A 140 -1.83 18.92 17.55
CA GLU A 140 -0.70 19.22 16.65
C GLU A 140 -1.14 19.59 15.23
N ALA A 141 -2.29 19.09 14.77
CA ALA A 141 -2.88 19.47 13.48
C ALA A 141 -4.42 19.51 13.57
N PRO A 142 -4.99 20.42 14.39
CA PRO A 142 -6.42 20.41 14.73
C PRO A 142 -7.32 20.60 13.50
N ASP A 143 -6.87 21.38 12.52
CA ASP A 143 -7.59 21.61 11.26
C ASP A 143 -7.67 20.36 10.36
N ALA A 144 -6.94 19.30 10.71
CA ALA A 144 -6.88 18.03 9.99
C ALA A 144 -7.26 16.83 10.88
N GLY A 145 -7.87 17.06 12.05
CA GLY A 145 -8.16 16.01 13.03
C GLY A 145 -6.89 15.34 13.56
N ASP A 146 -5.80 16.11 13.67
CA ASP A 146 -4.47 15.66 14.07
C ASP A 146 -3.83 14.62 13.15
N TRP A 147 -4.26 14.57 11.88
CA TRP A 147 -3.62 13.74 10.86
C TRP A 147 -2.59 14.52 10.05
N LEU A 148 -1.38 13.98 9.98
CA LEU A 148 -0.35 14.38 9.03
C LEU A 148 -0.40 13.50 7.78
N TYR A 149 -0.47 14.12 6.61
CA TYR A 149 -0.52 13.43 5.32
C TYR A 149 0.82 13.53 4.62
N ALA A 150 1.31 12.42 4.08
CA ALA A 150 2.46 12.38 3.19
C ALA A 150 2.16 11.50 1.98
N ALA A 151 2.94 11.67 0.92
CA ALA A 151 2.89 10.76 -0.21
C ALA A 151 4.27 10.60 -0.83
N LEU A 152 4.57 9.40 -1.32
CA LEU A 152 5.79 9.10 -2.04
C LEU A 152 5.44 8.75 -3.48
N MET A 153 6.25 9.25 -4.41
CA MET A 153 6.25 8.81 -5.79
C MET A 153 6.59 7.31 -5.86
N PRO A 154 6.28 6.61 -6.97
CA PRO A 154 6.64 5.21 -7.16
C PRO A 154 8.13 4.87 -7.03
N ASN A 155 9.00 5.88 -7.08
CA ASN A 155 10.45 5.72 -6.88
C ASN A 155 10.90 6.15 -5.47
N GLY A 156 9.97 6.33 -4.53
CA GLY A 156 10.26 6.67 -3.13
C GLY A 156 10.53 8.15 -2.87
N LYS A 157 10.56 9.01 -3.90
CA LYS A 157 10.73 10.45 -3.69
C LYS A 157 9.47 11.05 -3.09
N GLU A 158 9.64 11.86 -2.05
CA GLU A 158 8.54 12.60 -1.43
C GLU A 158 7.80 13.48 -2.44
N MET A 159 6.48 13.39 -2.39
CA MET A 159 5.57 14.31 -3.06
C MET A 159 5.28 15.47 -2.12
N LYS A 160 5.56 16.70 -2.55
CA LYS A 160 5.25 17.92 -1.78
C LYS A 160 3.76 18.25 -1.84
N ILE A 161 2.94 17.41 -1.22
CA ILE A 161 1.48 17.54 -1.17
C ILE A 161 1.06 18.63 -0.18
N GLN A 162 -0.04 19.31 -0.47
CA GLN A 162 -0.63 20.27 0.45
C GLN A 162 -1.54 19.54 1.44
N GLN A 163 -1.35 19.74 2.74
CA GLN A 163 -2.15 19.08 3.78
C GLN A 163 -3.65 19.29 3.59
N GLY A 164 -4.07 20.53 3.29
CA GLY A 164 -5.48 20.87 3.09
C GLY A 164 -6.16 20.14 1.92
N PHE A 165 -5.39 19.66 0.93
CA PHE A 165 -5.95 18.82 -0.15
C PHE A 165 -6.38 17.45 0.38
N CYS A 166 -5.55 16.82 1.22
CA CYS A 166 -5.85 15.52 1.80
C CYS A 166 -6.87 15.65 2.93
N ALA A 167 -6.60 16.52 3.90
CA ALA A 167 -7.47 16.75 5.05
C ALA A 167 -8.88 17.19 4.63
N GLY A 168 -8.99 18.12 3.67
CA GLY A 168 -10.30 18.61 3.20
C GLY A 168 -11.21 17.53 2.60
N CYS A 169 -10.64 16.43 2.08
CA CYS A 169 -11.43 15.27 1.65
C CYS A 169 -11.68 14.30 2.81
N HIS A 170 -10.66 13.99 3.60
CA HIS A 170 -10.71 13.02 4.69
C HIS A 170 -11.62 13.41 5.85
N LEU A 171 -11.79 14.71 6.11
CA LEU A 171 -12.70 15.22 7.14
C LEU A 171 -14.19 14.92 6.85
N ASN A 172 -14.54 14.52 5.62
CA ASN A 172 -15.89 14.00 5.35
C ASN A 172 -16.19 12.69 6.10
N TRP A 173 -15.18 12.09 6.72
CA TRP A 173 -15.26 10.90 7.56
C TRP A 173 -14.91 11.20 9.03
N GLU A 174 -15.16 12.41 9.52
CA GLU A 174 -14.84 12.82 10.90
C GLU A 174 -15.42 11.88 11.98
N ALA A 175 -16.62 11.31 11.76
CA ALA A 175 -17.26 10.38 12.70
C ALA A 175 -16.42 9.11 12.94
N GLN A 176 -15.61 8.73 11.95
CA GLN A 176 -14.69 7.60 12.00
C GLN A 176 -13.22 8.06 12.02
N ASP A 177 -12.94 9.19 12.66
CA ASP A 177 -11.58 9.78 12.77
C ASP A 177 -10.86 9.95 11.42
N SER A 178 -11.59 10.40 10.40
CA SER A 178 -11.06 10.72 9.07
C SER A 178 -10.40 9.53 8.33
N LEU A 179 -10.69 8.29 8.76
CA LEU A 179 -9.97 7.10 8.31
C LEU A 179 -10.18 6.73 6.84
N ALA A 180 -11.36 7.06 6.30
CA ALA A 180 -11.82 6.69 4.96
C ALA A 180 -11.43 5.22 4.63
N TYR A 181 -12.09 4.30 5.33
CA TYR A 181 -11.82 2.85 5.26
C TYR A 181 -11.85 2.30 3.82
N PRO A 182 -11.27 1.10 3.59
CA PRO A 182 -11.45 0.39 2.33
C PRO A 182 -12.93 0.18 1.99
N MET A 183 -13.21 -0.11 0.72
CA MET A 183 -14.56 -0.48 0.28
C MET A 183 -15.07 -1.67 1.10
N GLU A 184 -16.36 -1.64 1.45
CA GLU A 184 -16.96 -2.59 2.39
C GLU A 184 -16.80 -4.05 1.95
N ASP A 185 -16.93 -4.33 0.66
CA ASP A 185 -16.85 -5.66 0.05
C ASP A 185 -15.46 -6.30 0.09
N VAL A 186 -14.42 -5.50 0.39
CA VAL A 186 -13.03 -5.98 0.51
C VAL A 186 -12.50 -5.90 1.93
N ARG A 187 -13.19 -5.25 2.87
CA ARG A 187 -12.73 -5.19 4.27
C ARG A 187 -12.49 -6.61 4.78
N LEU A 188 -11.40 -6.80 5.51
CA LEU A 188 -11.27 -8.04 6.28
C LEU A 188 -12.50 -8.16 7.18
N THR A 189 -13.10 -9.35 7.25
CA THR A 189 -14.27 -9.55 8.10
C THR A 189 -13.97 -9.05 9.50
N SER A 190 -14.79 -8.13 9.99
CA SER A 190 -14.71 -7.62 11.35
C SER A 190 -14.61 -8.82 12.31
N GLN A 191 -13.58 -8.81 13.15
CA GLN A 191 -13.52 -9.73 14.29
C GLN A 191 -14.48 -9.27 15.37
#